data_AF-A0A920C1W0-F1
#
_entry.id   AF-A0A920C1W0-F1
#
_cell.length_a   1.000
_cell.length_b   1.000
_cell.length_c   1.000
_cell.angle_alpha   90.00
_cell.angle_beta   90.00
_cell.angle_gamma   90.00
#
_symmetry.space_group_name_H-M   'P 1'
#
loop_
_entity.id
_entity.type
_entity.pdbx_description
1 polymer ?
#
loop_
_entity_poly.entity_id
_entity_poly.type
_entity_poly.pdbx_seq_one_letter_code
_entity_poly.pdbx_strand_id
1 'polypeptide(L)'
;MKKYLVFTGIFCVSFLVLQIGTGMLLTMFYTPDVNAAWEQAALSSETTLVGTSSFSPLLMAVIALVITFSTTKLLKNNSII
;
A
#
# COMPACT_ATOMS: atom_id res chain seq x y z
N MET A 1 22.70 -2.06 -16.39
CA MET A 1 22.30 -2.93 -15.27
C MET A 1 22.63 -2.38 -13.88
N LYS A 2 23.84 -1.86 -13.60
CA LYS A 2 24.22 -1.37 -12.26
C LYS A 2 23.38 -0.18 -11.74
N LYS A 3 22.99 0.74 -12.61
CA LYS A 3 22.14 1.90 -12.26
C LYS A 3 20.74 1.47 -11.74
N TYR A 4 20.18 0.42 -12.32
CA TYR A 4 18.89 -0.13 -11.89
C TYR A 4 18.98 -0.80 -10.52
N LEU A 5 20.08 -1.50 -10.23
CA LEU A 5 20.31 -2.08 -8.90
C LEU A 5 20.40 -1.01 -7.81
N VAL A 6 21.08 0.11 -8.08
CA VAL A 6 21.13 1.25 -7.16
C VAL A 6 19.74 1.84 -6.95
N PHE A 7 18.98 2.05 -8.03
CA PHE A 7 17.58 2.51 -7.94
C PHE A 7 16.70 1.57 -7.11
N THR A 8 16.75 0.25 -7.36
CA THR A 8 16.02 -0.76 -6.59
C THR A 8 16.42 -0.73 -5.12
N GLY A 9 17.71 -0.53 -4.81
CA GLY A 9 18.17 -0.37 -3.43
C GLY A 9 17.52 0.82 -2.72
N ILE A 10 17.55 2.01 -3.33
CA ILE A 10 16.90 3.21 -2.79
C ILE A 10 15.39 2.98 -2.64
N PHE A 11 14.76 2.36 -3.63
CA PHE A 11 13.33 2.06 -3.60
C PHE A 11 12.96 1.15 -2.43
N CYS A 12 13.67 0.03 -2.24
CA CYS A 12 13.41 -0.89 -1.13
C CYS A 12 13.57 -0.21 0.24
N VAL A 13 14.62 0.59 0.42
CA VAL A 13 14.83 1.31 1.69
C VAL A 13 13.70 2.30 1.93
N SER A 14 13.33 3.08 0.92
CA SER A 14 12.22 4.06 1.02
C SER A 14 10.89 3.37 1.28
N PHE A 15 10.65 2.22 0.62
CA PHE A 15 9.45 1.41 0.82
C PHE A 15 9.35 0.87 2.24
N LEU A 16 10.45 0.37 2.82
CA LEU A 16 10.47 -0.10 4.20
C LEU A 16 10.16 1.03 5.19
N VAL A 17 10.77 2.19 5.02
CA VAL A 17 10.50 3.36 5.87
C VAL A 17 9.02 3.75 5.78
N LEU A 18 8.46 3.78 4.57
CA LEU A 18 7.05 4.08 4.37
C LEU A 18 6.17 3.04 5.04
N GLN A 19 6.47 1.74 4.90
CA GLN A 19 5.65 0.68 5.49
C GLN A 19 5.67 0.68 7.01
N ILE A 20 6.84 0.95 7.61
CA ILE A 20 6.94 1.07 9.07
C ILE A 20 6.15 2.29 9.53
N GLY A 21 6.28 3.43 8.85
CA GLY A 21 5.55 4.65 9.20
C GLY A 21 4.03 4.49 9.07
N THR A 22 3.53 3.96 7.96
CA THR A 22 2.10 3.69 7.78
C THR A 22 1.60 2.63 8.73
N GLY A 23 2.40 1.57 8.98
CA GLY A 23 2.08 0.55 9.97
C GLY A 23 1.93 1.12 11.37
N MET A 24 2.84 2.00 11.79
CA MET A 24 2.75 2.70 13.07
C MET A 24 1.48 3.56 13.15
N LEU A 25 1.17 4.35 12.12
CA LEU A 25 -0.07 5.13 12.07
C LEU A 25 -1.31 4.24 12.20
N LEU A 26 -1.36 3.13 11.46
CA LEU A 26 -2.48 2.19 11.57
C LEU A 26 -2.60 1.65 13.00
N THR A 27 -1.50 1.26 13.64
CA THR A 27 -1.55 0.76 15.03
C THR A 27 -1.97 1.82 16.05
N MET A 28 -1.66 3.11 15.81
CA MET A 28 -2.11 4.20 16.68
C MET A 28 -3.62 4.43 16.61
N PHE A 29 -4.22 4.23 15.44
CA PHE A 29 -5.65 4.46 15.21
C PHE A 29 -6.50 3.18 15.23
N TYR A 30 -5.88 2.02 15.41
CA TYR A 30 -6.57 0.73 15.42
C TYR A 30 -6.82 0.26 16.85
N THR A 31 -8.09 0.02 17.20
CA THR A 31 -8.47 -0.65 18.44
C THR A 31 -8.47 -2.16 18.20
N PRO A 32 -7.63 -2.95 18.90
CA PRO A 32 -7.59 -4.39 18.71
C PRO A 32 -8.84 -5.05 19.31
N ASP A 33 -9.66 -5.66 18.45
CA ASP A 33 -10.77 -6.53 18.86
C ASP A 33 -10.34 -7.99 18.73
N VAL A 34 -9.90 -8.57 19.84
CA VAL A 34 -9.44 -9.96 19.91
C VAL A 34 -10.56 -10.97 19.69
N ASN A 35 -11.79 -10.62 20.03
CA ASN A 35 -12.94 -11.52 19.85
C ASN A 35 -13.33 -11.58 18.37
N ALA A 36 -13.40 -10.43 17.70
CA ALA A 36 -13.62 -10.38 16.26
C ALA A 36 -12.49 -11.05 15.47
N ALA A 37 -11.23 -10.90 15.91
CA ALA A 37 -10.09 -11.56 15.28
C ALA A 37 -10.13 -13.09 15.44
N TRP A 38 -10.61 -13.60 16.58
CA TRP A 38 -10.76 -15.04 16.83
C TRP A 38 -11.89 -15.65 16.00
N GLU A 39 -13.01 -14.95 15.87
CA GLU A 39 -14.13 -15.37 15.00
C GLU A 39 -13.73 -15.39 13.50
N GLN A 40 -12.84 -14.49 13.07
CA GLN A 40 -12.27 -14.51 11.71
C GLN A 40 -11.19 -15.59 11.51
N ALA A 41 -10.48 -15.97 12.58
CA ALA A 41 -9.43 -16.98 12.55
C ALA A 41 -9.98 -18.42 12.70
N ALA A 42 -11.18 -18.58 13.29
CA ALA A 42 -11.93 -19.82 13.24
C ALA A 42 -12.25 -20.10 11.77
N LEU A 43 -11.61 -21.13 11.21
CA LEU A 43 -11.75 -21.55 9.81
C LEU A 43 -13.22 -21.68 9.40
N SER A 44 -13.82 -20.60 8.90
CA SER A 44 -15.03 -20.68 8.11
C SER A 44 -14.63 -21.37 6.80
N SER A 45 -15.12 -22.60 6.58
CA SER A 45 -15.01 -23.34 5.31
C SER A 45 -15.67 -22.66 4.10
N GLU A 46 -15.93 -21.36 4.22
CA GLU A 46 -16.34 -20.47 3.16
C GLU A 46 -15.19 -19.48 2.95
N THR A 47 -14.38 -19.72 1.92
CA THR A 47 -13.49 -18.69 1.40
C THR A 47 -14.37 -17.55 0.92
N THR A 48 -14.48 -16.50 1.72
CA THR A 48 -15.11 -15.24 1.30
C THR A 48 -14.26 -14.65 0.18
N LEU A 49 -14.61 -14.99 -1.06
CA LEU A 49 -13.98 -14.43 -2.29
C LEU A 49 -14.16 -12.91 -2.37
N VAL A 50 -15.08 -12.37 -1.56
CA VAL A 50 -15.29 -10.95 -1.35
C VAL A 50 -15.24 -10.69 0.16
N GLY A 51 -14.02 -10.70 0.72
CA GLY A 51 -13.79 -10.04 1.99
C GLY A 51 -14.12 -8.55 1.83
N THR A 52 -14.89 -7.99 2.75
CA THR A 52 -15.27 -6.58 2.76
C THR A 52 -14.03 -5.72 3.04
N SER A 53 -13.19 -5.51 2.03
CA SER A 53 -12.12 -4.53 2.11
C SER A 53 -12.76 -3.15 2.26
N SER A 54 -12.41 -2.44 3.34
CA SER A 54 -12.93 -1.07 3.60
C SER A 54 -12.63 -0.10 2.47
N PHE A 55 -11.69 -0.45 1.58
CA PHE A 55 -11.41 0.25 0.34
C PHE A 55 -11.83 -0.60 -0.86
N SER A 56 -12.65 -0.02 -1.74
CA SER A 56 -13.00 -0.63 -3.03
C SER A 56 -11.75 -0.70 -3.93
N PRO A 57 -11.48 -1.84 -4.60
CA PRO A 57 -10.37 -1.97 -5.55
C PRO A 57 -10.37 -0.88 -6.62
N LEU A 58 -11.56 -0.41 -7.03
CA LEU A 58 -11.73 0.68 -7.99
C LEU A 58 -11.16 2.00 -7.44
N LEU A 59 -11.44 2.31 -6.17
CA LEU A 59 -10.94 3.52 -5.53
C LEU A 59 -9.41 3.50 -5.47
N MET A 60 -8.83 2.33 -5.19
CA MET A 60 -7.39 2.18 -5.15
C MET A 60 -6.74 2.33 -6.54
N ALA A 61 -7.38 1.80 -7.58
CA ALA A 61 -6.94 2.00 -8.96
C ALA A 61 -6.98 3.48 -9.38
N VAL A 62 -8.02 4.22 -8.99
CA VAL A 62 -8.13 5.67 -9.27
C VAL A 62 -7.03 6.46 -8.55
N ILE A 63 -6.79 6.17 -7.27
CA ILE A 63 -5.72 6.83 -6.51
C ILE A 63 -4.36 6.55 -7.14
N ALA A 64 -4.08 5.29 -7.50
CA ALA A 64 -2.84 4.92 -8.18
C ALA A 64 -2.67 5.64 -9.52
N LEU A 65 -3.75 5.77 -10.30
CA LEU A 65 -3.76 6.51 -11.57
C LEU A 65 -3.43 7.99 -11.37
N VAL A 66 -4.05 8.64 -10.39
CA VAL A 66 -3.81 10.05 -10.08
C VAL A 66 -2.36 10.28 -9.65
N ILE A 67 -1.83 9.44 -8.76
CA ILE A 67 -0.44 9.54 -8.29
C ILE A 67 0.54 9.34 -9.44
N THR A 68 0.31 8.31 -10.27
CA THR A 68 1.17 8.00 -11.41
C THR A 68 1.15 9.11 -12.46
N PHE A 69 -0.04 9.64 -12.78
CA PHE A 69 -0.18 10.73 -13.73
C PHE A 69 0.49 12.02 -13.23
N SER A 70 0.26 12.39 -11.96
CA SER A 70 0.86 13.58 -11.36
C SER A 70 2.38 13.49 -11.28
N THR A 71 2.92 12.36 -10.82
CA THR A 71 4.38 12.15 -10.74
C THR A 71 5.02 12.18 -12.14
N THR A 72 4.42 11.51 -13.12
CA THR A 72 4.92 11.49 -14.50
C THR A 72 4.85 12.88 -15.14
N LYS A 73 3.77 13.64 -14.91
CA LYS A 73 3.60 14.99 -15.44
C LYS A 73 4.57 15.99 -14.80
N LEU A 74 4.80 15.90 -13.50
CA LEU A 74 5.77 16.74 -12.79
C LEU A 74 7.21 16.48 -13.25
N LEU A 75 7.58 15.20 -13.42
CA LEU A 75 8.91 14.83 -13.94
C LEU A 75 9.12 15.29 -15.38
N LYS A 76 8.09 15.20 -16.22
CA LYS A 76 8.12 15.68 -17.61
C LYS A 76 8.24 17.22 -17.71
N ASN A 77 7.62 17.96 -16.79
CA ASN A 77 7.67 19.43 -16.81
C ASN A 77 9.03 19.98 -16.30
N ASN A 78 9.80 19.17 -15.57
CA ASN A 78 11.09 19.54 -14.98
C ASN A 78 12.29 19.03 -15.81
N SER A 79 12.16 18.94 -17.14
CA SER A 79 13.16 18.38 -18.09
C SER A 79 14.62 18.62 -17.68
N ILE A 80 15.16 17.63 -16.96
CA ILE A 80 16.58 17.25 -16.99
C ILE A 80 16.59 15.81 -17.52
N ILE A 81 16.00 15.63 -18.70
CA ILE A 81 16.37 14.64 -19.71
C ILE A 81 16.27 15.38 -21.04
#